data_AF-A0A9P8M3A4-F1
#
_entry.id   AF-A0A9P8M3A4-F1
#
_cell.length_a   1.000
_cell.length_b   1.000
_cell.length_c   1.000
_cell.angle_alpha   90.00
_cell.angle_beta   90.00
_cell.angle_gamma   90.00
#
_symmetry.space_group_name_H-M   'P 1'
#
loop_
_entity.id
_entity.type
_entity.pdbx_description
1 polymer ?
#
loop_
_entity_poly.entity_id
_entity_poly.type
_entity_poly.pdbx_seq_one_letter_code
_entity_poly.pdbx_strand_id
1 'polypeptide(L)'
;MSTSTKIVITPENTGLWNIQQSEEAAQVASELLQKDLEGHHVFLNNKGFHDHMLHHILALYGTGASVTQLRKAYDLRHPLQRPTQPPHDDVAAHLRASWSNSVKYLGQEQYYSDFLAYFQSVIRTKGYESVVNEYLFKGDAAADDLLVRLHAGILHPLIQLMYGLEWKQPAVVAEALAETCVHRLEGLDQLLLPSERRGHAPSPRSQEQPLLSIYHDIRSNHDLSVTVQIDDGADKIQAGVLKRAREPMLKILERVSVNPSKLDERTAEMMHAIIHISSGAAIHPP
;
A
#
# COMPACT_ATOMS: atom_id res chain seq x y z
N MET A 1 19.32 -8.44 -13.98
CA MET A 1 19.03 -7.42 -12.95
C MET A 1 17.65 -6.85 -13.19
N SER A 2 16.92 -6.57 -12.12
CA SER A 2 15.63 -5.87 -12.19
C SER A 2 15.84 -4.42 -12.65
N THR A 3 14.83 -3.83 -13.27
CA THR A 3 14.82 -2.43 -13.71
C THR A 3 13.46 -1.81 -13.42
N SER A 4 13.27 -0.55 -13.78
CA SER A 4 11.98 0.11 -13.66
C SER A 4 10.87 -0.52 -14.53
N THR A 5 11.19 -1.37 -15.51
CA THR A 5 10.20 -2.01 -16.40
C THR A 5 10.36 -3.53 -16.46
N LYS A 6 11.28 -4.10 -15.67
CA LYS A 6 11.61 -5.53 -15.71
C LYS A 6 11.69 -6.10 -14.30
N ILE A 7 10.87 -7.08 -14.02
CA ILE A 7 10.87 -7.83 -12.76
C ILE A 7 11.84 -9.01 -12.89
N VAL A 8 12.68 -9.20 -11.87
CA VAL A 8 13.63 -10.32 -11.79
C VAL A 8 13.70 -10.81 -10.35
N ILE A 9 13.17 -11.99 -10.11
CA ILE A 9 13.26 -12.72 -8.85
C ILE A 9 14.39 -13.75 -8.96
N THR A 10 15.22 -13.86 -7.92
CA THR A 10 16.31 -14.84 -7.84
C THR A 10 16.01 -15.85 -6.73
N PRO A 11 16.59 -17.07 -6.78
CA PRO A 11 16.40 -18.10 -5.77
C PRO A 11 16.63 -17.65 -4.31
N GLU A 12 17.52 -16.69 -4.12
CA GLU A 12 17.88 -16.15 -2.80
C GLU A 12 16.95 -15.02 -2.34
N ASN A 13 16.19 -14.43 -3.25
CA ASN A 13 15.32 -13.30 -2.96
C ASN A 13 13.90 -13.77 -2.59
N THR A 14 13.77 -14.38 -1.41
CA THR A 14 12.51 -14.93 -0.90
C THR A 14 11.84 -14.05 0.16
N GLY A 15 12.10 -12.75 0.09
CA GLY A 15 11.59 -11.78 1.04
C GLY A 15 12.15 -12.01 2.45
N LEU A 16 11.36 -11.72 3.48
CA LEU A 16 11.76 -11.82 4.88
C LEU A 16 11.90 -13.28 5.40
N TRP A 17 11.35 -14.26 4.68
CA TRP A 17 11.31 -15.65 5.15
C TRP A 17 12.61 -16.42 4.94
N ASN A 18 13.45 -15.99 4.00
CA ASN A 18 14.72 -16.65 3.66
C ASN A 18 14.60 -18.16 3.38
N ILE A 19 13.44 -18.60 2.86
CA ILE A 19 13.22 -19.98 2.43
C ILE A 19 13.98 -20.19 1.12
N GLN A 20 14.68 -21.30 0.95
CA GLN A 20 15.38 -21.59 -0.30
C GLN A 20 14.38 -21.92 -1.41
N GLN A 21 14.61 -21.35 -2.60
CA GLN A 21 13.84 -21.61 -3.80
C GLN A 21 14.71 -22.16 -4.91
N SER A 22 14.09 -22.76 -5.93
CA SER A 22 14.80 -23.24 -7.12
C SER A 22 14.94 -22.17 -8.19
N GLU A 23 15.91 -22.31 -9.08
CA GLU A 23 16.08 -21.47 -10.27
C GLU A 23 14.82 -21.49 -11.15
N GLU A 24 14.22 -22.66 -11.33
CA GLU A 24 13.00 -22.82 -12.12
C GLU A 24 11.82 -22.08 -11.49
N ALA A 25 11.67 -22.12 -10.16
CA ALA A 25 10.63 -21.39 -9.47
C ALA A 25 10.84 -19.86 -9.57
N ALA A 26 12.08 -19.39 -9.43
CA ALA A 26 12.44 -17.98 -9.55
C ALA A 26 12.20 -17.44 -10.96
N GLN A 27 12.59 -18.21 -11.98
CA GLN A 27 12.32 -17.92 -13.39
C GLN A 27 10.80 -17.80 -13.63
N VAL A 28 10.01 -18.77 -13.15
CA VAL A 28 8.55 -18.76 -13.33
C VAL A 28 7.90 -17.60 -12.59
N ALA A 29 8.31 -17.30 -11.35
CA ALA A 29 7.82 -16.12 -10.63
C ALA A 29 8.10 -14.84 -11.41
N SER A 30 9.32 -14.67 -11.93
CA SER A 30 9.70 -13.52 -12.76
C SER A 30 8.83 -13.41 -14.03
N GLU A 31 8.61 -14.51 -14.74
CA GLU A 31 7.77 -14.55 -15.95
C GLU A 31 6.32 -14.18 -15.67
N LEU A 32 5.73 -14.71 -14.60
CA LEU A 32 4.33 -14.48 -14.25
C LEU A 32 4.11 -13.03 -13.80
N LEU A 33 5.01 -12.49 -12.98
CA LEU A 33 4.97 -11.09 -12.54
C LEU A 33 5.20 -10.12 -13.71
N GLN A 34 6.09 -10.45 -14.65
CA GLN A 34 6.27 -9.62 -15.84
C GLN A 34 5.01 -9.59 -16.72
N LYS A 35 4.33 -10.74 -16.89
CA LYS A 35 3.04 -10.80 -17.60
C LYS A 35 1.96 -9.99 -16.92
N ASP A 36 1.97 -9.95 -15.60
CA ASP A 36 1.06 -9.15 -14.80
C ASP A 36 1.25 -7.64 -15.07
N LEU A 37 2.49 -7.16 -14.90
CA LEU A 37 2.90 -5.77 -15.17
C LEU A 37 2.55 -5.32 -16.60
N GLU A 38 2.73 -6.20 -17.59
CA GLU A 38 2.50 -5.89 -19.01
C GLU A 38 1.04 -6.07 -19.45
N GLY A 39 0.30 -6.96 -18.77
CA GLY A 39 -1.00 -7.42 -19.22
C GLY A 39 -2.18 -6.84 -18.45
N HIS A 40 -1.99 -6.48 -17.18
CA HIS A 40 -3.08 -6.14 -16.28
C HIS A 40 -3.03 -4.70 -15.78
N HIS A 41 -4.22 -4.19 -15.48
CA HIS A 41 -4.38 -2.95 -14.75
C HIS A 41 -4.27 -3.23 -13.25
N VAL A 42 -3.84 -2.24 -12.45
CA VAL A 42 -3.80 -2.37 -10.97
C VAL A 42 -5.18 -2.57 -10.32
N PHE A 43 -6.25 -2.43 -11.11
CA PHE A 43 -7.61 -2.78 -10.69
C PHE A 43 -8.08 -3.95 -11.54
N LEU A 44 -8.52 -5.02 -10.89
CA LEU A 44 -9.08 -6.19 -11.54
C LEU A 44 -10.42 -5.88 -12.24
N ASN A 45 -11.16 -4.86 -11.78
CA ASN A 45 -12.44 -4.47 -12.39
C ASN A 45 -12.77 -2.97 -12.22
N ASN A 46 -13.82 -2.52 -12.91
CA ASN A 46 -14.31 -1.13 -12.87
C ASN A 46 -15.08 -0.77 -11.58
N LYS A 47 -15.11 -1.66 -10.58
CA LYS A 47 -15.63 -1.35 -9.23
C LYS A 47 -14.50 -0.94 -8.27
N GLY A 48 -13.25 -0.86 -8.76
CA GLY A 48 -12.09 -0.47 -7.96
C GLY A 48 -11.52 -1.59 -7.10
N PHE A 49 -11.81 -2.87 -7.42
CA PHE A 49 -11.13 -3.98 -6.75
C PHE A 49 -9.73 -4.12 -7.30
N HIS A 50 -8.74 -4.22 -6.42
CA HIS A 50 -7.32 -4.22 -6.75
C HIS A 50 -6.84 -5.53 -7.34
N ASP A 51 -5.84 -5.45 -8.20
CA ASP A 51 -5.10 -6.63 -8.62
C ASP A 51 -4.35 -7.23 -7.41
N HIS A 52 -4.48 -8.55 -7.26
CA HIS A 52 -3.82 -9.31 -6.20
C HIS A 52 -2.72 -10.25 -6.71
N MET A 53 -2.46 -10.26 -8.01
CA MET A 53 -1.55 -11.22 -8.64
C MET A 53 -0.14 -11.11 -8.07
N LEU A 54 0.42 -9.89 -8.03
CA LEU A 54 1.78 -9.66 -7.56
C LEU A 54 2.02 -10.21 -6.15
N HIS A 55 1.25 -9.74 -5.18
CA HIS A 55 1.45 -10.16 -3.80
C HIS A 55 1.07 -11.62 -3.56
N HIS A 56 0.13 -12.19 -4.33
CA HIS A 56 -0.18 -13.62 -4.26
C HIS A 56 1.00 -14.49 -4.75
N ILE A 57 1.60 -14.14 -5.89
CA ILE A 57 2.75 -14.87 -6.44
C ILE A 57 3.97 -14.73 -5.52
N LEU A 58 4.28 -13.52 -5.04
CA LEU A 58 5.42 -13.30 -4.15
C LEU A 58 5.24 -13.95 -2.77
N ALA A 59 4.04 -13.95 -2.21
CA ALA A 59 3.76 -14.67 -0.96
C ALA A 59 3.93 -16.19 -1.12
N LEU A 60 3.42 -16.77 -2.22
CA LEU A 60 3.61 -18.19 -2.51
C LEU A 60 5.08 -18.53 -2.75
N TYR A 61 5.77 -17.72 -3.55
CA TYR A 61 7.19 -17.91 -3.82
C TYR A 61 8.03 -17.80 -2.54
N GLY A 62 7.83 -16.75 -1.72
CA GLY A 62 8.53 -16.57 -0.45
C GLY A 62 8.31 -17.69 0.56
N THR A 63 7.22 -18.46 0.42
CA THR A 63 6.86 -19.58 1.32
C THR A 63 7.17 -20.96 0.75
N GLY A 64 7.95 -21.06 -0.34
CA GLY A 64 8.41 -22.35 -0.87
C GLY A 64 7.49 -23.01 -1.88
N ALA A 65 6.56 -22.27 -2.50
CA ALA A 65 5.66 -22.84 -3.51
C ALA A 65 6.43 -23.35 -4.74
N SER A 66 5.99 -24.50 -5.27
CA SER A 66 6.49 -25.10 -6.51
C SER A 66 6.03 -24.34 -7.76
N VAL A 67 6.73 -24.57 -8.89
CA VAL A 67 6.35 -24.07 -10.22
C VAL A 67 4.87 -24.33 -10.55
N THR A 68 4.37 -25.53 -10.26
CA THR A 68 2.97 -25.90 -10.50
C THR A 68 2.01 -25.05 -9.69
N GLN A 69 2.33 -24.74 -8.44
CA GLN A 69 1.51 -23.89 -7.57
C GLN A 69 1.51 -22.44 -8.05
N LEU A 70 2.68 -21.90 -8.46
CA LEU A 70 2.79 -20.54 -8.99
C LEU A 70 1.96 -20.36 -10.27
N ARG A 71 2.08 -21.29 -11.22
CA ARG A 71 1.28 -21.25 -12.46
C ARG A 71 -0.21 -21.35 -12.17
N LYS A 72 -0.61 -22.28 -11.29
CA LYS A 72 -2.01 -22.40 -10.87
C LYS A 72 -2.55 -21.11 -10.24
N ALA A 73 -1.75 -20.44 -9.40
CA ALA A 73 -2.14 -19.18 -8.78
C ALA A 73 -2.37 -18.07 -9.82
N TYR A 74 -1.53 -18.02 -10.86
CA TYR A 74 -1.72 -17.10 -11.98
C TYR A 74 -2.98 -17.42 -12.80
N ASP A 75 -3.14 -18.68 -13.21
CA ASP A 75 -4.24 -19.11 -14.06
C ASP A 75 -5.62 -18.89 -13.41
N LEU A 76 -5.71 -18.98 -12.07
CA LEU A 76 -6.94 -18.70 -11.32
C LEU A 76 -7.31 -17.22 -11.31
N ARG A 77 -6.34 -16.31 -11.37
CA ARG A 77 -6.56 -14.87 -11.23
C ARG A 77 -6.60 -14.15 -12.57
N HIS A 78 -5.79 -14.56 -13.54
CA HIS A 78 -5.66 -13.90 -14.84
C HIS A 78 -7.02 -13.60 -15.52
N PRO A 79 -8.01 -14.52 -15.57
CA PRO A 79 -9.30 -14.26 -16.20
C PRO A 79 -10.16 -13.19 -15.50
N LEU A 80 -9.84 -12.86 -14.25
CA LEU A 80 -10.55 -11.86 -13.46
C LEU A 80 -10.01 -10.45 -13.69
N GLN A 81 -8.80 -10.34 -14.25
CA GLN A 81 -8.09 -9.07 -14.36
C GLN A 81 -8.57 -8.26 -15.54
N ARG A 82 -8.65 -6.95 -15.33
CA ARG A 82 -8.86 -5.98 -16.41
C ARG A 82 -7.54 -5.82 -17.18
N PRO A 83 -7.57 -5.75 -18.52
CA PRO A 83 -6.38 -5.49 -19.30
C PRO A 83 -5.80 -4.10 -19.01
N THR A 84 -4.48 -3.99 -19.07
CA THR A 84 -3.81 -2.70 -19.06
C THR A 84 -4.27 -1.82 -20.23
N GLN A 85 -4.09 -0.51 -20.09
CA GLN A 85 -4.39 0.46 -21.14
C GLN A 85 -3.10 1.18 -21.54
N PRO A 86 -2.92 1.55 -22.82
CA PRO A 86 -1.78 2.37 -23.20
C PRO A 86 -1.81 3.70 -22.45
N PRO A 87 -0.65 4.29 -22.10
CA PRO A 87 -0.58 5.67 -21.65
C PRO A 87 -1.15 6.61 -22.71
N HIS A 88 -1.69 7.75 -22.28
CA HIS A 88 -2.07 8.84 -23.18
C HIS A 88 -0.81 9.55 -23.71
N ASP A 89 -0.83 9.93 -24.98
CA ASP A 89 0.34 10.49 -25.68
C ASP A 89 1.02 11.65 -24.93
N ASP A 90 0.22 12.56 -24.38
CA ASP A 90 0.71 13.81 -23.81
C ASP A 90 0.80 13.82 -22.27
N VAL A 91 0.10 12.93 -21.57
CA VAL A 91 -0.04 13.04 -20.10
C VAL A 91 1.29 12.73 -19.41
N ALA A 92 1.95 11.63 -19.79
CA ALA A 92 3.25 11.30 -19.20
C ALA A 92 4.31 12.37 -19.51
N ALA A 93 4.27 13.01 -20.68
CA ALA A 93 5.14 14.14 -21.01
C ALA A 93 4.81 15.38 -20.17
N HIS A 94 3.52 15.67 -19.98
CA HIS A 94 3.05 16.77 -19.16
C HIS A 94 3.46 16.60 -17.68
N LEU A 95 3.40 15.38 -17.13
CA LEU A 95 3.92 15.06 -15.79
C LEU A 95 5.44 15.26 -15.69
N ARG A 96 6.20 14.90 -16.73
CA ARG A 96 7.67 15.11 -16.78
C ARG A 96 8.06 16.58 -16.86
N ALA A 97 7.23 17.43 -17.46
CA ALA A 97 7.51 18.86 -17.55
C ALA A 97 7.48 19.54 -16.16
N SER A 98 6.55 19.12 -15.29
CA SER A 98 6.51 19.53 -13.88
C SER A 98 5.60 18.60 -13.10
N TRP A 99 6.03 18.16 -11.91
CA TRP A 99 5.17 17.36 -11.03
C TRP A 99 3.89 18.10 -10.61
N SER A 100 3.91 19.44 -10.55
CA SER A 100 2.71 20.24 -10.24
C SER A 100 1.55 20.01 -11.22
N ASN A 101 1.83 19.47 -12.39
CA ASN A 101 0.82 19.13 -13.39
C ASN A 101 -0.01 17.89 -13.02
N SER A 102 0.43 17.10 -12.03
CA SER A 102 -0.24 15.88 -11.58
C SER A 102 -1.62 16.13 -10.98
N VAL A 103 -1.85 17.30 -10.38
CA VAL A 103 -3.05 17.63 -9.59
C VAL A 103 -4.36 17.32 -10.31
N LYS A 104 -4.43 17.56 -11.63
CA LYS A 104 -5.64 17.32 -12.44
C LYS A 104 -5.87 15.86 -12.84
N TYR A 105 -4.90 14.98 -12.57
CA TYR A 105 -4.93 13.55 -12.89
C TYR A 105 -5.01 12.67 -11.64
N LEU A 106 -4.69 13.20 -10.45
CA LEU A 106 -4.73 12.45 -9.20
C LEU A 106 -6.16 11.97 -8.88
N GLY A 107 -6.26 10.76 -8.33
CA GLY A 107 -7.53 10.14 -7.93
C GLY A 107 -8.40 9.62 -9.09
N GLN A 108 -7.81 9.46 -10.28
CA GLN A 108 -8.51 9.07 -11.50
C GLN A 108 -7.85 7.85 -12.15
N GLU A 109 -8.53 6.70 -12.05
CA GLU A 109 -8.00 5.40 -12.49
C GLU A 109 -7.59 5.34 -13.96
N GLN A 110 -8.21 6.14 -14.83
CA GLN A 110 -7.87 6.14 -16.25
C GLN A 110 -6.44 6.64 -16.54
N TYR A 111 -5.80 7.33 -15.59
CA TYR A 111 -4.42 7.83 -15.73
C TYR A 111 -3.37 6.90 -15.08
N TYR A 112 -3.74 5.70 -14.66
CA TYR A 112 -2.81 4.73 -14.06
C TYR A 112 -1.60 4.46 -14.96
N SER A 113 -1.83 4.16 -16.25
CA SER A 113 -0.77 3.86 -17.21
C SER A 113 0.17 5.06 -17.44
N ASP A 114 -0.34 6.29 -17.35
CA ASP A 114 0.46 7.51 -17.44
C ASP A 114 1.37 7.71 -16.24
N PHE A 115 0.83 7.51 -15.04
CA PHE A 115 1.62 7.57 -13.82
C PHE A 115 2.65 6.44 -13.78
N LEU A 116 2.30 5.24 -14.22
CA LEU A 116 3.24 4.13 -14.33
C LEU A 116 4.39 4.50 -15.28
N ALA A 117 4.09 4.94 -16.50
CA ALA A 117 5.12 5.36 -17.46
C ALA A 117 5.99 6.51 -16.93
N TYR A 118 5.40 7.45 -16.19
CA TYR A 118 6.12 8.53 -15.50
C TYR A 118 7.09 7.99 -14.45
N PHE A 119 6.60 7.17 -13.50
CA PHE A 119 7.42 6.63 -12.41
C PHE A 119 8.51 5.70 -12.94
N GLN A 120 8.21 4.87 -13.93
CA GLN A 120 9.22 4.06 -14.60
C GLN A 120 10.34 4.92 -15.20
N SER A 121 10.00 6.08 -15.77
CA SER A 121 10.99 7.01 -16.32
C SER A 121 11.85 7.70 -15.26
N VAL A 122 11.25 8.18 -14.17
CA VAL A 122 12.01 8.87 -13.12
C VAL A 122 12.86 7.89 -12.30
N ILE A 123 12.35 6.68 -12.03
CA ILE A 123 13.10 5.61 -11.35
C ILE A 123 14.30 5.18 -12.18
N ARG A 124 14.15 5.04 -13.51
CA ARG A 124 15.27 4.73 -14.40
C ARG A 124 16.42 5.75 -14.28
N THR A 125 16.10 7.00 -13.96
CA THR A 125 17.08 8.10 -13.92
C THR A 125 17.65 8.31 -12.51
N LYS A 126 16.81 8.23 -11.48
CA LYS A 126 17.15 8.61 -10.09
C LYS A 126 17.37 7.42 -9.16
N GLY A 127 16.94 6.22 -9.54
CA GLY A 127 16.81 5.08 -8.63
C GLY A 127 15.51 5.14 -7.82
N TYR A 128 14.98 3.97 -7.45
CA TYR A 128 13.68 3.88 -6.79
C TYR A 128 13.70 4.39 -5.36
N GLU A 129 14.81 4.24 -4.62
CA GLU A 129 14.92 4.77 -3.25
C GLU A 129 14.83 6.30 -3.22
N SER A 130 15.51 6.98 -4.15
CA SER A 130 15.44 8.44 -4.26
C SER A 130 14.03 8.90 -4.64
N VAL A 131 13.36 8.18 -5.53
CA VAL A 131 11.98 8.51 -5.93
C VAL A 131 11.02 8.29 -4.75
N VAL A 132 11.12 7.19 -4.01
CA VAL A 132 10.30 6.97 -2.82
C VAL A 132 10.47 8.11 -1.80
N ASN A 133 11.71 8.52 -1.52
CA ASN A 133 11.97 9.64 -0.61
C ASN A 133 11.41 10.96 -1.13
N GLU A 134 11.58 11.26 -2.42
CA GLU A 134 11.12 12.51 -3.03
C GLU A 134 9.58 12.64 -3.05
N TYR A 135 8.87 11.55 -3.37
CA TYR A 135 7.43 11.59 -3.60
C TYR A 135 6.59 11.25 -2.36
N LEU A 136 7.16 10.55 -1.36
CA LEU A 136 6.40 10.15 -0.18
C LEU A 136 6.91 10.76 1.13
N PHE A 137 8.21 11.10 1.22
CA PHE A 137 8.84 11.46 2.50
C PHE A 137 9.53 12.82 2.51
N LYS A 138 9.33 13.63 1.47
CA LYS A 138 9.92 14.97 1.37
C LYS A 138 9.35 15.97 2.39
N GLY A 139 8.15 15.69 2.93
CA GLY A 139 7.50 16.52 3.94
C GLY A 139 6.99 17.87 3.41
N ASP A 140 6.73 17.96 2.10
CA ASP A 140 5.99 19.08 1.51
C ASP A 140 4.55 18.66 1.20
N ALA A 141 3.69 19.63 0.87
CA ALA A 141 2.26 19.37 0.67
C ALA A 141 1.98 18.34 -0.45
N ALA A 142 2.87 18.20 -1.44
CA ALA A 142 2.69 17.23 -2.52
C ALA A 142 3.08 15.82 -2.07
N ALA A 143 4.15 15.69 -1.29
CA ALA A 143 4.54 14.42 -0.69
C ALA A 143 3.52 13.95 0.36
N ASP A 144 3.01 14.85 1.20
CA ASP A 144 1.98 14.54 2.20
C ASP A 144 0.67 14.07 1.53
N ASP A 145 0.27 14.69 0.41
CA ASP A 145 -0.92 14.25 -0.36
C ASP A 145 -0.75 12.81 -0.88
N LEU A 146 0.41 12.47 -1.45
CA LEU A 146 0.68 11.10 -1.88
C LEU A 146 0.82 10.13 -0.70
N LEU A 147 1.42 10.54 0.41
CA LEU A 147 1.57 9.71 1.59
C LEU A 147 0.20 9.35 2.21
N VAL A 148 -0.76 10.27 2.16
CA VAL A 148 -2.15 9.97 2.54
C VAL A 148 -2.78 8.98 1.55
N ARG A 149 -2.63 9.19 0.24
CA ARG A 149 -3.16 8.26 -0.78
C ARG A 149 -2.52 6.87 -0.73
N LEU A 150 -1.29 6.76 -0.26
CA LEU A 150 -0.61 5.48 -0.07
C LEU A 150 -1.39 4.57 0.89
N HIS A 151 -2.12 5.17 1.84
CA HIS A 151 -2.96 4.48 2.81
C HIS A 151 -4.42 4.28 2.35
N ALA A 152 -4.78 4.77 1.16
CA ALA A 152 -6.11 4.61 0.59
C ALA A 152 -6.30 3.21 0.00
N GLY A 153 -7.51 2.91 -0.48
CA GLY A 153 -7.77 1.67 -1.21
C GLY A 153 -7.56 0.41 -0.37
N ILE A 154 -7.84 0.45 0.93
CA ILE A 154 -7.57 -0.67 1.86
C ILE A 154 -6.07 -1.03 1.85
N LEU A 155 -5.20 -0.01 1.83
CA LEU A 155 -3.74 -0.12 1.89
C LEU A 155 -3.08 -0.82 0.69
N HIS A 156 -3.78 -1.09 -0.41
CA HIS A 156 -3.18 -1.77 -1.57
C HIS A 156 -1.95 -1.06 -2.15
N PRO A 157 -1.92 0.28 -2.29
CA PRO A 157 -0.71 0.96 -2.73
C PRO A 157 0.48 0.74 -1.77
N LEU A 158 0.22 0.78 -0.45
CA LEU A 158 1.23 0.49 0.56
C LEU A 158 1.70 -0.96 0.50
N ILE A 159 0.77 -1.93 0.35
CA ILE A 159 1.09 -3.35 0.20
C ILE A 159 1.99 -3.56 -1.01
N GLN A 160 1.60 -3.02 -2.17
CA GLN A 160 2.38 -3.08 -3.41
C GLN A 160 3.78 -2.48 -3.22
N LEU A 161 3.87 -1.31 -2.56
CA LEU A 161 5.15 -0.65 -2.27
C LEU A 161 6.05 -1.52 -1.39
N MET A 162 5.50 -2.11 -0.32
CA MET A 162 6.24 -2.97 0.59
C MET A 162 6.81 -4.19 -0.13
N TYR A 163 6.05 -4.84 -1.01
CA TYR A 163 6.59 -5.92 -1.86
C TYR A 163 7.69 -5.42 -2.80
N GLY A 164 7.53 -4.24 -3.41
CA GLY A 164 8.55 -3.64 -4.26
C GLY A 164 9.87 -3.35 -3.52
N LEU A 165 9.78 -2.90 -2.27
CA LEU A 165 10.95 -2.63 -1.43
C LEU A 165 11.58 -3.93 -0.90
N GLU A 166 10.79 -4.85 -0.35
CA GLU A 166 11.25 -6.11 0.23
C GLU A 166 11.96 -6.98 -0.83
N TRP A 167 11.38 -7.12 -2.02
CA TRP A 167 11.98 -7.88 -3.12
C TRP A 167 12.93 -7.05 -4.00
N LYS A 168 13.16 -5.76 -3.69
CA LYS A 168 14.04 -4.86 -4.46
C LYS A 168 13.69 -4.83 -5.96
N GLN A 169 12.41 -4.64 -6.26
CA GLN A 169 11.88 -4.62 -7.63
C GLN A 169 11.46 -3.19 -8.02
N PRO A 170 12.27 -2.44 -8.80
CA PRO A 170 11.97 -1.05 -9.14
C PRO A 170 10.70 -0.90 -9.99
N ALA A 171 10.35 -1.91 -10.81
CA ALA A 171 9.09 -1.94 -11.55
C ALA A 171 7.87 -1.96 -10.63
N VAL A 172 7.92 -2.74 -9.55
CA VAL A 172 6.83 -2.86 -8.57
C VAL A 172 6.69 -1.59 -7.74
N VAL A 173 7.82 -0.93 -7.42
CA VAL A 173 7.79 0.41 -6.81
C VAL A 173 7.11 1.42 -7.74
N ALA A 174 7.32 1.33 -9.05
CA ALA A 174 6.64 2.19 -10.02
C ALA A 174 5.12 1.93 -10.05
N GLU A 175 4.70 0.66 -10.02
CA GLU A 175 3.28 0.27 -9.92
C GLU A 175 2.64 0.83 -8.67
N ALA A 176 3.29 0.67 -7.51
CA ALA A 176 2.78 1.15 -6.22
C ALA A 176 2.58 2.67 -6.19
N LEU A 177 3.53 3.43 -6.73
CA LEU A 177 3.44 4.89 -6.80
C LEU A 177 2.38 5.34 -7.82
N ALA A 178 2.22 4.62 -8.93
CA ALA A 178 1.16 4.87 -9.89
C ALA A 178 -0.23 4.58 -9.31
N GLU A 179 -0.36 3.46 -8.59
CA GLU A 179 -1.57 3.08 -7.85
C GLU A 179 -1.92 4.16 -6.81
N THR A 180 -0.93 4.60 -6.03
CA THR A 180 -1.07 5.71 -5.07
C THR A 180 -1.68 6.95 -5.74
N CYS A 181 -1.21 7.30 -6.94
CA CYS A 181 -1.68 8.48 -7.65
C CYS A 181 -3.14 8.38 -8.13
N VAL A 182 -3.65 7.18 -8.40
CA VAL A 182 -5.03 6.99 -8.88
C VAL A 182 -6.05 6.78 -7.77
N HIS A 183 -5.61 6.63 -6.52
CA HIS A 183 -6.50 6.64 -5.35
C HIS A 183 -6.91 8.05 -4.95
N ARG A 184 -8.15 8.21 -4.48
CA ARG A 184 -8.62 9.43 -3.81
C ARG A 184 -8.13 9.44 -2.34
N LEU A 185 -8.26 10.59 -1.66
CA LEU A 185 -7.88 10.71 -0.25
C LEU A 185 -8.79 9.92 0.70
N GLU A 186 -10.01 9.57 0.28
CA GLU A 186 -10.96 8.73 1.06
C GLU A 186 -11.25 9.27 2.49
N GLY A 187 -11.04 10.58 2.70
CA GLY A 187 -11.17 11.25 4.01
C GLY A 187 -10.01 10.97 4.98
N LEU A 188 -8.99 10.20 4.59
CA LEU A 188 -7.82 9.88 5.41
C LEU A 188 -7.00 11.12 5.75
N ASP A 189 -7.00 12.15 4.90
CA ASP A 189 -6.37 13.45 5.12
C ASP A 189 -6.93 14.17 6.35
N GLN A 190 -8.18 13.88 6.72
CA GLN A 190 -8.83 14.46 7.90
C GLN A 190 -8.52 13.71 9.20
N LEU A 191 -7.86 12.55 9.11
CA LEU A 191 -7.43 11.72 10.23
C LEU A 191 -5.90 11.74 10.38
N LEU A 192 -5.17 11.26 9.36
CA LEU A 192 -3.74 10.96 9.44
C LEU A 192 -2.90 12.21 9.73
N LEU A 193 -2.98 13.24 8.87
CA LEU A 193 -2.19 14.47 9.05
C LEU A 193 -2.56 15.24 10.33
N PRO A 194 -3.86 15.40 10.69
CA PRO A 194 -4.22 15.99 11.98
C PRO A 194 -3.73 15.18 13.18
N SER A 195 -3.80 13.84 13.14
CA SER A 195 -3.33 13.00 14.25
C SER A 195 -1.82 13.10 14.43
N GLU A 196 -1.05 13.11 13.34
CA GLU A 196 0.41 13.28 13.39
C GLU A 196 0.77 14.63 14.03
N ARG A 197 0.15 15.73 13.55
CA ARG A 197 0.37 17.07 14.12
C ARG A 197 0.03 17.14 15.62
N ARG A 198 -1.04 16.47 16.06
CA ARG A 198 -1.41 16.41 17.48
C ARG A 198 -0.44 15.55 18.29
N GLY A 199 0.01 14.42 17.75
CA GLY A 199 0.96 13.53 18.42
C GLY A 199 2.35 14.14 18.61
N HIS A 200 2.75 15.08 17.74
CA HIS A 200 3.99 15.85 17.90
C HIS A 200 3.88 17.04 18.87
N ALA A 201 2.68 17.40 19.34
CA ALA A 201 2.54 18.49 20.30
C ALA A 201 3.14 18.11 21.66
N PRO A 202 3.87 19.01 22.35
CA PRO A 202 4.43 18.74 23.68
C PRO A 202 3.31 18.38 24.66
N SER A 203 3.29 17.13 25.15
CA SER A 203 2.28 16.64 26.09
C SER A 203 2.94 16.01 27.32
N PRO A 204 2.50 16.35 28.55
CA PRO A 204 3.00 15.73 29.78
C PRO A 204 2.61 14.25 29.93
N ARG A 205 1.81 13.70 28.99
CA ARG A 205 1.38 12.29 28.94
C ARG A 205 2.11 11.47 27.88
N SER A 206 3.32 11.86 27.47
CA SER A 206 4.12 11.18 26.42
C SER A 206 4.68 9.80 26.83
N GLN A 207 3.91 8.98 27.55
CA GLN A 207 4.26 7.58 27.75
C GLN A 207 3.71 6.78 26.58
N GLU A 208 4.62 6.22 25.79
CA GLU A 208 4.34 5.22 24.78
C GLU A 208 3.44 4.13 25.37
N GLN A 209 2.22 4.02 24.83
CA GLN A 209 1.28 2.99 25.23
C GLN A 209 1.44 1.76 24.32
N PRO A 210 1.09 0.56 24.81
CA PRO A 210 1.04 -0.62 23.97
C PRO A 210 0.01 -0.46 22.85
N LEU A 211 0.29 -0.91 21.63
CA LEU A 211 -0.64 -0.82 20.49
C LEU A 211 -1.95 -1.55 20.77
N LEU A 212 -1.91 -2.66 21.52
CA LEU A 212 -3.12 -3.38 21.93
C LEU A 212 -4.06 -2.54 22.81
N SER A 213 -3.54 -1.54 23.53
CA SER A 213 -4.39 -0.62 24.32
C SER A 213 -5.33 0.20 23.42
N ILE A 214 -4.93 0.51 22.18
CA ILE A 214 -5.76 1.23 21.23
C ILE A 214 -7.04 0.45 20.91
N TYR A 215 -6.92 -0.86 20.68
CA TYR A 215 -8.08 -1.72 20.43
C TYR A 215 -9.02 -1.79 21.63
N HIS A 216 -8.47 -1.89 22.84
CA HIS A 216 -9.27 -1.84 24.06
C HIS A 216 -9.99 -0.49 24.20
N ASP A 217 -9.29 0.63 24.00
CA ASP A 217 -9.85 1.97 24.15
C ASP A 217 -10.94 2.25 23.11
N ILE A 218 -10.78 1.78 21.87
CA ILE A 218 -11.83 1.84 20.84
C ILE A 218 -13.06 1.06 21.29
N ARG A 219 -12.87 -0.15 21.83
CA ARG A 219 -13.97 -1.02 22.28
C ARG A 219 -14.69 -0.48 23.51
N SER A 220 -13.96 0.10 24.45
CA SER A 220 -14.50 0.66 25.71
C SER A 220 -15.13 2.04 25.52
N ASN A 221 -14.86 2.73 24.41
CA ASN A 221 -15.46 4.00 24.09
C ASN A 221 -16.79 3.79 23.33
N HIS A 222 -17.91 4.20 23.93
CA HIS A 222 -19.22 4.02 23.32
C HIS A 222 -19.33 4.69 21.95
N ASP A 223 -18.87 5.94 21.83
CA ASP A 223 -18.93 6.71 20.59
C ASP A 223 -18.18 6.02 19.44
N LEU A 224 -17.04 5.37 19.74
CA LEU A 224 -16.23 4.67 18.75
C LEU A 224 -16.74 3.25 18.44
N SER A 225 -17.12 2.50 19.46
CA SER A 225 -17.56 1.10 19.31
C SER A 225 -18.83 0.93 18.47
N VAL A 226 -19.68 1.95 18.40
CA VAL A 226 -20.91 1.96 17.57
C VAL A 226 -20.80 2.88 16.35
N THR A 227 -19.61 3.45 16.08
CA THR A 227 -19.46 4.51 15.08
C THR A 227 -19.63 4.02 13.65
N VAL A 228 -19.25 2.78 13.33
CA VAL A 228 -19.38 2.20 11.99
C VAL A 228 -20.56 1.26 11.97
N GLN A 229 -21.45 1.44 11.01
CA GLN A 229 -22.69 0.70 10.85
C GLN A 229 -22.69 -0.07 9.53
N ILE A 230 -23.56 -1.07 9.41
CA ILE A 230 -23.65 -1.92 8.21
C ILE A 230 -24.08 -1.09 7.00
N ASP A 231 -25.01 -0.16 7.20
CA ASP A 231 -25.63 0.71 6.20
C ASP A 231 -24.77 1.89 5.73
N ASP A 232 -23.58 2.10 6.31
CA ASP A 232 -22.61 3.11 5.85
C ASP A 232 -22.07 2.87 4.42
N GLY A 233 -22.43 1.75 3.79
CA GLY A 233 -21.99 1.41 2.45
C GLY A 233 -20.48 1.14 2.37
N ALA A 234 -19.88 1.50 1.23
CA ALA A 234 -18.45 1.31 0.96
C ALA A 234 -17.54 2.31 1.70
N ASP A 235 -18.03 3.52 1.98
CA ASP A 235 -17.23 4.62 2.53
C ASP A 235 -17.32 4.69 4.07
N LYS A 236 -17.06 3.56 4.74
CA LYS A 236 -17.23 3.40 6.20
C LYS A 236 -16.42 4.39 7.04
N ILE A 237 -15.26 4.82 6.56
CA ILE A 237 -14.45 5.85 7.23
C ILE A 237 -15.18 7.20 7.19
N GLN A 238 -15.67 7.60 6.01
CA GLN A 238 -16.30 8.91 5.85
C GLN A 238 -17.70 8.96 6.45
N ALA A 239 -18.55 7.99 6.11
CA ALA A 239 -19.93 7.91 6.60
C ALA A 239 -20.01 7.56 8.09
N GLY A 240 -19.08 6.73 8.58
CA GLY A 240 -18.99 6.31 9.97
C GLY A 240 -18.10 7.21 10.81
N VAL A 241 -16.79 6.93 10.79
CA VAL A 241 -15.80 7.53 11.70
C VAL A 241 -15.78 9.05 11.60
N LEU A 242 -15.63 9.63 10.40
CA LEU A 242 -15.51 11.08 10.23
C LEU A 242 -16.81 11.82 10.59
N LYS A 243 -17.95 11.27 10.17
CA LYS A 243 -19.25 11.90 10.41
C LYS A 243 -19.68 11.85 11.88
N ARG A 244 -19.37 10.76 12.59
CA ARG A 244 -19.94 10.47 13.92
C ARG A 244 -18.94 10.50 15.06
N ALA A 245 -17.67 10.18 14.82
CA ALA A 245 -16.67 10.02 15.88
C ALA A 245 -15.27 10.53 15.52
N ARG A 246 -15.16 11.59 14.69
CA ARG A 246 -13.88 12.14 14.23
C ARG A 246 -12.96 12.54 15.37
N GLU A 247 -13.45 13.36 16.31
CA GLU A 247 -12.62 13.84 17.43
C GLU A 247 -12.25 12.72 18.42
N PRO A 248 -13.16 11.82 18.82
CA PRO A 248 -12.78 10.61 19.56
C PRO A 248 -11.70 9.78 18.85
N MET A 249 -11.80 9.60 17.53
CA MET A 249 -10.81 8.86 16.75
C MET A 249 -9.46 9.58 16.72
N LEU A 250 -9.44 10.89 16.52
CA LEU A 250 -8.20 11.67 16.53
C LEU A 250 -7.46 11.58 17.88
N LYS A 251 -8.19 11.56 19.00
CA LYS A 251 -7.61 11.34 20.35
C LYS A 251 -6.96 9.96 20.51
N ILE A 252 -7.44 8.97 19.78
CA ILE A 252 -6.81 7.64 19.74
C ILE A 252 -5.56 7.69 18.86
N LEU A 253 -5.69 8.20 17.63
CA LEU A 253 -4.61 8.21 16.64
C LEU A 253 -3.42 9.10 17.04
N GLU A 254 -3.65 10.23 17.71
CA GLU A 254 -2.57 11.13 18.15
C GLU A 254 -1.60 10.49 19.15
N ARG A 255 -1.99 9.35 19.76
CA ARG A 255 -1.13 8.59 20.68
C ARG A 255 -0.17 7.66 19.94
N VAL A 256 -0.38 7.41 18.66
CA VAL A 256 0.48 6.55 17.85
C VAL A 256 1.72 7.35 17.46
N SER A 257 2.82 7.06 18.15
CA SER A 257 4.13 7.60 17.85
C SER A 257 5.20 6.54 18.12
N VAL A 258 6.29 6.62 17.35
CA VAL A 258 7.43 5.72 17.44
C VAL A 258 8.67 6.55 17.68
N ASN A 259 9.32 6.36 18.82
CA ASN A 259 10.67 6.86 19.00
C ASN A 259 11.61 6.11 18.03
N PRO A 260 12.42 6.81 17.21
CA PRO A 260 13.34 6.16 16.28
C PRO A 260 14.27 5.13 16.94
N SER A 261 14.65 5.32 18.22
CA SER A 261 15.48 4.35 18.95
C SER A 261 14.77 3.03 19.29
N LYS A 262 13.44 2.97 19.12
CA LYS A 262 12.60 1.81 19.41
C LYS A 262 11.91 1.25 18.16
N LEU A 263 12.34 1.65 16.97
CA LEU A 263 11.68 1.28 15.72
C LEU A 263 11.52 -0.24 15.57
N ASP A 264 12.56 -1.02 15.88
CA ASP A 264 12.52 -2.49 15.79
C ASP A 264 11.51 -3.09 16.78
N GLU A 265 11.55 -2.64 18.03
CA GLU A 265 10.62 -3.10 19.09
C GLU A 265 9.17 -2.77 18.71
N ARG A 266 8.92 -1.57 18.20
CA ARG A 266 7.57 -1.12 17.81
C ARG A 266 7.07 -1.81 16.56
N THR A 267 7.95 -2.12 15.61
CA THR A 267 7.63 -2.95 14.45
C THR A 267 7.20 -4.35 14.89
N ALA A 268 7.97 -4.98 15.80
CA ALA A 268 7.63 -6.29 16.33
C ALA A 268 6.30 -6.28 17.10
N GLU A 269 6.06 -5.26 17.93
CA GLU A 269 4.79 -5.06 18.62
C GLU A 269 3.61 -4.92 17.64
N MET A 270 3.78 -4.11 16.58
CA MET A 270 2.75 -3.92 15.56
C MET A 270 2.41 -5.24 14.86
N MET A 271 3.42 -6.02 14.45
CA MET A 271 3.21 -7.34 13.84
C MET A 271 2.46 -8.29 14.79
N HIS A 272 2.87 -8.36 16.06
CA HIS A 272 2.19 -9.18 17.06
C HIS A 272 0.74 -8.74 17.28
N ALA A 273 0.48 -7.44 17.37
CA ALA A 273 -0.86 -6.90 17.55
C ALA A 273 -1.77 -7.23 16.36
N ILE A 274 -1.27 -7.07 15.13
CA ILE A 274 -2.00 -7.43 13.91
C ILE A 274 -2.34 -8.92 13.92
N ILE A 275 -1.36 -9.81 14.15
CA ILE A 275 -1.60 -11.27 14.18
C ILE A 275 -2.62 -11.63 15.26
N HIS A 276 -2.51 -11.05 16.46
CA HIS A 276 -3.42 -11.31 17.56
C HIS A 276 -4.86 -10.91 17.22
N ILE A 277 -5.07 -9.70 16.72
CA ILE A 277 -6.39 -9.17 16.40
C ILE A 277 -6.99 -9.91 15.20
N SER A 278 -6.23 -10.12 14.13
CA SER A 278 -6.70 -10.85 12.95
C SER A 278 -7.05 -12.30 13.26
N SER A 279 -6.21 -13.01 14.04
CA SER A 279 -6.50 -14.38 14.47
C SER A 279 -7.73 -14.45 15.36
N GLY A 280 -7.87 -13.51 16.30
CA GLY A 280 -9.02 -13.42 17.18
C GLY A 280 -10.34 -13.22 16.42
N ALA A 281 -10.35 -12.30 15.45
CA ALA A 281 -11.51 -12.04 14.62
C ALA A 281 -11.89 -13.21 13.70
N ALA A 282 -10.91 -14.02 13.27
CA ALA A 282 -11.16 -15.20 12.43
C ALA A 282 -11.82 -16.36 13.20
N ILE A 283 -11.47 -16.53 14.48
CA ILE A 283 -11.99 -17.63 15.33
C ILE A 283 -13.31 -17.25 16.00
N HIS A 284 -13.46 -15.96 16.36
CA HIS A 284 -14.68 -15.40 16.93
C HIS A 284 -15.16 -14.25 16.03
N PRO A 285 -15.80 -14.57 14.88
CA PRO A 285 -16.33 -13.54 14.00
C PRO A 285 -17.36 -12.68 14.75
N PRO A 286 -17.40 -11.36 14.49
CA PRO A 286 -18.36 -10.45 15.11
C PRO A 286 -19.81 -10.79 14.80
#